data_AF-A0A3S1S675-F1
#
_entry.id   AF-A0A3S1S675-F1
#
_cell.length_a   1.000
_cell.length_b   1.000
_cell.length_c   1.000
_cell.angle_alpha   90.00
_cell.angle_beta   90.00
_cell.angle_gamma   90.00
#
_symmetry.space_group_name_H-M   'P 1'
#
loop_
_entity.id
_entity.type
_entity.pdbx_description
1 polymer ?
#
loop_
_entity_poly.entity_id
_entity_poly.type
_entity_poly.pdbx_seq_one_letter_code
_entity_poly.pdbx_strand_id
1 'polypeptide(L)'
;MSLDYTSLLLAVGFSAACLSLTLFGMWLTARSEKFLLTWAISLVFVVGDIFVYDAYIDMPGRLLGIATLAFLLLGFSTMLGAAYQFRTGGSPVPRTVLGSAISLAVTLPPMALGYD
;
A
#
# COMPACT_ATOMS: atom_id res chain seq x y z
N MET A 1 30.12 2.17 -4.68
CA MET A 1 28.98 2.81 -5.36
C MET A 1 27.80 2.77 -4.40
N SER A 2 27.49 3.89 -3.75
CA SER A 2 26.28 4.00 -2.93
C SER A 2 25.07 3.99 -3.86
N LEU A 3 24.14 3.05 -3.65
CA LEU A 3 22.86 3.09 -4.36
C LEU A 3 22.12 4.33 -3.88
N ASP A 4 21.83 5.21 -4.81
CA ASP A 4 21.05 6.42 -4.57
C ASP A 4 19.63 6.05 -4.13
N TYR A 5 19.15 6.74 -3.09
CA TYR A 5 17.88 6.40 -2.44
C TYR A 5 16.69 6.51 -3.41
N THR A 6 16.65 7.59 -4.20
CA THR A 6 15.63 7.82 -5.22
C THR A 6 15.64 6.73 -6.27
N SER A 7 16.83 6.27 -6.68
CA SER A 7 16.97 5.16 -7.62
C SER A 7 16.40 3.84 -7.07
N LEU A 8 16.59 3.55 -5.77
CA LEU A 8 15.99 2.38 -5.11
C LEU A 8 14.47 2.49 -5.02
N LEU A 9 13.97 3.67 -4.63
CA LEU A 9 12.55 3.92 -4.46
C LEU A 9 11.80 3.79 -5.80
N LEU A 10 12.34 4.35 -6.87
CA LEU A 10 11.79 4.22 -8.22
C LEU A 10 11.83 2.78 -8.73
N ALA A 11 12.91 2.03 -8.47
CA ALA A 11 13.02 0.63 -8.88
C ALA A 11 11.93 -0.24 -8.22
N VAL A 12 11.72 -0.06 -6.91
CA VAL A 12 10.64 -0.74 -6.18
C VAL A 12 9.26 -0.30 -6.69
N GLY A 13 9.06 1.00 -6.91
CA GLY A 13 7.79 1.53 -7.43
C GLY A 13 7.43 0.96 -8.80
N PHE A 14 8.40 0.90 -9.71
CA PHE A 14 8.18 0.34 -11.03
C PHE A 14 7.92 -1.17 -10.99
N SER A 15 8.66 -1.91 -10.14
CA SER A 15 8.42 -3.34 -9.94
C SER A 15 7.03 -3.62 -9.36
N ALA A 16 6.62 -2.87 -8.34
CA ALA A 16 5.29 -2.98 -7.73
C ALA A 16 4.16 -2.62 -8.73
N ALA A 17 4.35 -1.58 -9.54
CA ALA A 17 3.41 -1.20 -10.58
C ALA A 17 3.25 -2.30 -11.65
N CYS A 18 4.37 -2.87 -12.12
CA CYS A 18 4.36 -3.98 -13.06
C CYS A 18 3.69 -5.23 -12.47
N LEU A 19 3.96 -5.54 -11.21
CA LEU A 19 3.32 -6.65 -10.50
C LEU A 19 1.81 -6.42 -10.34
N SER A 20 1.38 -5.20 -10.02
CA SER A 20 -0.04 -4.82 -9.94
C SER A 20 -0.74 -5.02 -11.28
N LEU A 21 -0.15 -4.54 -12.37
CA LEU A 21 -0.69 -4.70 -13.72
C LEU A 21 -0.76 -6.19 -14.12
N THR A 22 0.25 -6.97 -13.75
CA THR A 22 0.27 -8.43 -14.01
C THR A 22 -0.88 -9.13 -13.29
N LEU A 23 -1.07 -8.85 -12.01
CA LEU A 23 -2.17 -9.41 -11.21
C LEU A 23 -3.53 -8.97 -11.73
N PHE A 24 -3.65 -7.71 -12.15
CA PHE A 24 -4.85 -7.19 -12.78
C PHE A 24 -5.15 -7.89 -14.12
N GLY A 25 -4.13 -8.10 -14.96
CA GLY A 25 -4.25 -8.84 -16.22
C GLY A 25 -4.68 -10.29 -16.01
N MET A 26 -4.10 -10.98 -15.02
CA MET A 26 -4.53 -12.33 -14.64
C MET A 26 -5.97 -12.35 -14.12
N TRP A 27 -6.41 -11.32 -13.41
CA TRP A 27 -7.80 -11.20 -13.01
C TRP A 27 -8.75 -10.95 -14.20
N LEU A 28 -8.31 -10.22 -15.24
CA LEU A 28 -9.11 -10.04 -16.46
C LEU A 28 -9.38 -11.37 -17.18
N THR A 29 -8.40 -12.28 -17.19
CA THR A 29 -8.57 -13.61 -17.79
C THR A 29 -9.32 -14.59 -16.88
N ALA A 30 -9.17 -14.46 -15.56
CA ALA A 30 -9.83 -15.29 -14.56
C ALA A 30 -10.67 -14.46 -13.57
N ARG A 31 -11.77 -13.88 -14.05
CA ARG A 31 -12.64 -12.97 -13.26
C ARG A 31 -13.27 -13.61 -12.03
N SER A 32 -13.27 -14.94 -11.92
CA SER A 32 -13.67 -15.68 -10.72
C SER A 32 -12.74 -15.41 -9.53
N GLU A 33 -11.45 -15.18 -9.80
CA GLU A 33 -10.39 -15.06 -8.80
C GLU A 33 -10.28 -13.64 -8.24
N LYS A 34 -11.29 -13.22 -7.48
CA LYS A 34 -11.40 -11.86 -6.92
C LYS A 34 -10.20 -11.46 -6.03
N PHE A 35 -9.45 -12.41 -5.49
CA PHE A 35 -8.28 -12.14 -4.65
C PHE A 35 -7.15 -11.45 -5.44
N LEU A 36 -7.02 -11.75 -6.74
CA LEU A 36 -6.02 -11.13 -7.62
C LEU A 36 -6.26 -9.63 -7.75
N LEU A 37 -7.52 -9.23 -7.87
CA LEU A 37 -7.91 -7.82 -7.91
C LEU A 37 -7.56 -7.11 -6.59
N THR A 38 -7.84 -7.72 -5.44
CA THR A 38 -7.50 -7.11 -4.15
C THR A 38 -6.00 -6.96 -3.94
N TRP A 39 -5.20 -7.91 -4.41
CA TRP A 39 -3.74 -7.81 -4.41
C TRP A 39 -3.24 -6.71 -5.34
N ALA A 40 -3.82 -6.59 -6.54
CA ALA A 40 -3.48 -5.51 -7.46
C ALA A 40 -3.76 -4.12 -6.83
N ILE A 41 -4.92 -3.96 -6.19
CA ILE A 41 -5.30 -2.73 -5.48
C ILE A 41 -4.33 -2.41 -4.33
N SER A 42 -3.93 -3.41 -3.56
CA SER A 42 -2.94 -3.24 -2.49
C SER A 42 -1.63 -2.66 -3.00
N LEU A 43 -1.13 -3.18 -4.14
CA LEU A 43 0.09 -2.66 -4.75
C LEU A 43 -0.07 -1.24 -5.30
N VAL A 44 -1.26 -0.84 -5.75
CA VAL A 44 -1.53 0.56 -6.14
C VAL A 44 -1.35 1.50 -4.95
N PHE A 45 -1.81 1.12 -3.75
CA PHE A 45 -1.56 1.91 -2.55
C PHE A 45 -0.07 2.01 -2.21
N VAL A 46 0.69 0.92 -2.36
CA VAL A 46 2.15 0.92 -2.14
C VAL A 46 2.87 1.80 -3.16
N VAL A 47 2.47 1.76 -4.43
CA VAL A 47 3.02 2.66 -5.46
C VAL A 47 2.67 4.11 -5.15
N GLY A 48 1.45 4.38 -4.67
CA GLY A 48 1.03 5.71 -4.20
C GLY A 48 1.89 6.20 -3.04
N ASP A 49 2.13 5.36 -2.04
CA ASP A 49 3.03 5.65 -0.92
C ASP A 49 4.42 6.06 -1.40
N ILE A 50 5.01 5.33 -2.35
CA ILE A 50 6.33 5.64 -2.91
C ILE A 50 6.40 7.07 -3.46
N PHE A 51 5.41 7.51 -4.24
CA PHE A 51 5.40 8.88 -4.77
C PHE A 51 5.18 9.94 -3.67
N VAL A 52 4.33 9.65 -2.68
CA VAL A 52 4.09 10.56 -1.56
C VAL A 52 5.32 10.65 -0.65
N TYR A 53 6.06 9.55 -0.50
CA TYR A 53 7.26 9.46 0.32
C TYR A 53 8.45 10.17 -0.32
N ASP A 54 8.60 10.06 -1.65
CA ASP A 54 9.56 10.85 -2.42
C ASP A 54 9.31 12.36 -2.19
N ALA A 55 8.05 12.80 -2.31
CA ALA A 55 7.67 14.18 -2.03
C ALA A 55 7.89 14.60 -0.56
N TYR A 56 7.70 13.67 0.40
CA TYR A 56 7.97 13.92 1.82
C TYR A 56 9.45 14.18 2.10
N ILE A 57 10.35 13.45 1.44
CA ILE A 57 11.80 13.67 1.57
C ILE A 57 12.18 15.05 1.03
N ASP A 58 11.65 15.43 -0.13
CA ASP A 58 11.95 16.73 -0.75
C ASP A 58 11.40 17.91 0.06
N MET A 59 10.20 17.75 0.63
CA MET A 59 9.49 18.78 1.39
C MET A 59 8.90 18.19 2.67
N PRO A 60 9.71 18.04 3.74
CA PRO A 60 9.23 17.44 4.97
C PRO A 60 8.10 18.29 5.56
N GLY A 61 6.92 17.68 5.63
CA GLY A 61 5.70 18.33 6.06
C GLY A 61 4.79 17.34 6.76
N ARG A 62 4.15 17.79 7.84
CA ARG A 62 3.28 16.93 8.66
C ARG A 62 2.16 16.27 7.87
N LEU A 63 1.59 16.98 6.89
CA LEU A 63 0.54 16.45 6.02
C LEU A 63 1.07 15.33 5.11
N LEU A 64 2.27 15.50 4.54
CA LEU A 64 2.91 14.49 3.71
C LEU A 64 3.30 13.28 4.54
N GLY A 65 3.85 13.45 5.75
CA GLY A 65 4.15 12.34 6.66
C GLY A 65 2.91 11.55 7.10
N ILE A 66 1.78 12.23 7.36
CA ILE A 66 0.50 11.55 7.59
C ILE A 66 0.04 10.78 6.36
N ALA A 67 0.22 11.37 5.17
CA ALA A 67 -0.20 10.76 3.92
C ALA A 67 0.62 9.52 3.57
N THR A 68 1.96 9.56 3.64
CA THR A 68 2.83 8.39 3.41
C THR A 68 2.39 7.23 4.30
N LEU A 69 2.30 7.49 5.60
CA LEU A 69 1.97 6.50 6.59
C LEU A 69 0.55 5.94 6.39
N ALA A 70 -0.41 6.77 5.98
CA ALA A 70 -1.74 6.31 5.63
C ALA A 70 -1.76 5.41 4.38
N PHE A 71 -1.07 5.79 3.30
CA PHE A 71 -0.99 4.98 2.07
C PHE A 71 -0.32 3.63 2.33
N LEU A 72 0.79 3.63 3.09
CA LEU A 72 1.50 2.42 3.46
C LEU A 72 0.61 1.46 4.27
N LEU A 73 -0.09 1.96 5.28
CA LEU A 73 -0.97 1.15 6.13
C LEU A 73 -2.20 0.62 5.38
N LEU A 74 -2.77 1.42 4.49
CA LEU A 74 -3.84 0.97 3.59
C LEU A 74 -3.33 -0.13 2.65
N GLY A 75 -2.14 0.03 2.09
CA GLY A 75 -1.47 -0.98 1.27
C GLY A 75 -1.29 -2.31 2.02
N PHE A 76 -0.72 -2.29 3.22
CA PHE A 76 -0.55 -3.52 3.99
C PHE A 76 -1.86 -4.14 4.50
N SER A 77 -2.84 -3.32 4.87
CA SER A 77 -4.12 -3.83 5.34
C SER A 77 -4.95 -4.47 4.21
N THR A 78 -4.89 -3.89 3.01
CA THR A 78 -5.48 -4.50 1.80
C THR A 78 -4.75 -5.80 1.44
N MET A 79 -3.43 -5.85 1.59
CA MET A 79 -2.62 -7.07 1.40
C MET A 79 -3.05 -8.19 2.36
N LEU A 80 -3.27 -7.86 3.64
CA LEU A 80 -3.77 -8.80 4.64
C LEU A 80 -5.18 -9.33 4.30
N GLY A 81 -6.07 -8.44 3.84
CA GLY A 81 -7.39 -8.81 3.35
C GLY A 81 -7.33 -9.77 2.16
N ALA A 82 -6.46 -9.49 1.20
CA ALA A 82 -6.23 -10.33 0.03
C ALA A 82 -5.66 -11.72 0.41
N ALA A 83 -4.71 -11.78 1.35
CA ALA A 83 -4.19 -13.04 1.89
C ALA A 83 -5.23 -13.85 2.69
N TYR A 84 -6.20 -13.20 3.32
CA TYR A 84 -7.33 -13.88 3.95
C TYR A 84 -8.30 -14.44 2.91
N GLN A 85 -8.63 -13.65 1.90
CA GLN A 85 -9.51 -14.06 0.80
C GLN A 85 -8.95 -15.28 0.07
N PHE A 86 -7.63 -15.31 -0.19
CA PHE A 86 -6.97 -16.46 -0.80
C PHE A 86 -7.08 -17.73 0.05
N ARG A 87 -6.95 -17.62 1.39
CA ARG A 87 -6.97 -18.78 2.30
C ARG A 87 -8.37 -19.33 2.60
N THR A 88 -9.39 -18.48 2.57
CA THR A 88 -10.72 -18.82 3.13
C THR A 88 -11.87 -18.62 2.16
N GLY A 89 -11.65 -17.98 1.01
CA GLY A 89 -12.70 -17.58 0.07
C GLY A 89 -13.66 -16.50 0.62
N GLY A 90 -13.45 -16.03 1.86
CA GLY A 90 -14.29 -15.04 2.52
C GLY A 90 -14.08 -13.61 1.99
N SER A 91 -14.95 -12.69 2.42
CA SER A 91 -14.83 -11.28 2.03
C SER A 91 -13.54 -10.65 2.61
N PRO A 92 -12.74 -9.94 1.79
CA PRO A 92 -11.53 -9.25 2.22
C PRO A 92 -11.84 -7.97 3.04
N VAL A 93 -13.01 -7.37 2.81
CA VAL A 93 -13.36 -6.01 3.29
C VAL A 93 -13.31 -5.87 4.81
N PRO A 94 -13.90 -6.78 5.62
CA PRO A 94 -13.91 -6.59 7.08
C PRO A 94 -12.52 -6.55 7.68
N ARG A 95 -11.60 -7.39 7.18
CA ARG A 95 -10.22 -7.45 7.69
C ARG A 95 -9.38 -6.27 7.23
N THR A 96 -9.57 -5.83 5.99
CA THR A 96 -8.92 -4.62 5.47
C THR A 96 -9.40 -3.38 6.21
N VAL A 97 -10.71 -3.23 6.45
CA VAL A 97 -11.24 -2.08 7.19
C VAL A 97 -10.79 -2.11 8.65
N LEU A 98 -10.83 -3.27 9.31
CA LEU A 98 -10.40 -3.38 10.69
C LEU A 98 -8.89 -3.13 10.84
N GLY A 99 -8.09 -3.72 9.95
CA GLY A 99 -6.64 -3.53 9.97
C GLY A 99 -6.25 -2.09 9.68
N SER A 100 -6.88 -1.43 8.70
CA SER A 100 -6.58 -0.03 8.41
C SER A 100 -7.06 0.87 9.55
N ALA A 101 -8.27 0.66 10.08
CA ALA A 101 -8.79 1.45 11.19
C ALA A 101 -7.89 1.37 12.43
N ILE A 102 -7.48 0.16 12.84
CA ILE A 102 -6.60 -0.03 13.99
C ILE A 102 -5.25 0.64 13.74
N SER A 103 -4.61 0.34 12.61
CA SER A 103 -3.27 0.86 12.32
C SER A 103 -3.27 2.38 12.21
N LEU A 104 -4.25 2.97 11.52
CA LEU A 104 -4.36 4.43 11.39
C LEU A 104 -4.66 5.09 12.75
N ALA A 105 -5.56 4.51 13.55
CA ALA A 105 -5.89 5.05 14.87
C ALA A 105 -4.69 5.05 15.82
N VAL A 106 -3.79 4.06 15.70
CA VAL A 106 -2.59 3.97 16.55
C VAL A 106 -1.48 4.91 16.07
N THR A 107 -1.30 5.05 14.76
CA THR A 107 -0.09 5.68 14.19
C THR A 107 -0.28 7.12 13.76
N LEU A 108 -1.48 7.52 13.33
CA LEU A 108 -1.73 8.90 12.91
C LEU A 108 -1.68 9.92 14.06
N PRO A 109 -2.17 9.64 15.29
CA PRO A 109 -2.11 10.62 16.36
C PRO A 109 -0.67 11.00 16.77
N PRO A 110 0.27 10.06 16.98
CA PRO A 110 1.68 10.40 17.22
C PRO A 110 2.29 11.24 16.09
N MET A 111 2.06 10.85 14.83
CA MET A 111 2.54 11.58 13.65
C MET A 111 1.99 13.02 13.60
N ALA A 112 0.71 13.20 13.94
CA ALA A 112 0.05 14.51 13.98
C ALA A 112 0.56 15.40 15.13
N LEU A 113 1.01 14.79 16.22
CA LEU A 113 1.68 15.48 17.33
C LEU A 113 3.13 15.86 17.01
N GLY A 114 3.67 15.39 15.88
CA GLY A 114 5.04 15.66 15.45
C GLY A 114 6.06 14.66 16.00
N TYR A 115 5.61 13.49 16.44
CA TYR A 115 6.47 12.32 16.60
C TYR A 115 6.54 11.63 15.24
N ASP A 116 7.47 12.07 14.38
CA ASP A 116 7.77 11.45 13.09
C ASP A 116 8.90 10.40 13.19
#